data_AF-A0A8K0RKD5-F1
#
_entry.id   AF-A0A8K0RKD5-F1
#
_cell.length_a   1.000
_cell.length_b   1.000
_cell.length_c   1.000
_cell.angle_alpha   90.00
_cell.angle_beta   90.00
_cell.angle_gamma   90.00
#
_symmetry.space_group_name_H-M   'P 1'
#
loop_
_entity.id
_entity.type
_entity.pdbx_description
1 polymer ?
#
loop_
_entity_poly.entity_id
_entity_poly.type
_entity_poly.pdbx_seq_one_letter_code
_entity_poly.pdbx_strand_id
1 'polypeptide(L)'
;MPVPSNIIVIKKPIPNKPSTPAKQSPPSPLMDFPYKWEDVSSKLLLASPKELPKLILAPAFLTPWTTYRDTLPLQPGVPVPSIIAPKDKEAMNDLINTIYTAMDAMHASKFDRPDSDRTSWSQADSLSCIIYQSARSFAAPAQIFHTSFERKNLKNEAGRREATMRIRGLIMLTCNLVVNYTFMSPSNVVRRIEAVCPALRPDFSPIVETRRKWELANLGLEDLRRAVLDGERKGGVEEREWLIGILLQREKAGVAGGLDVGIKSEGGKGAAVGVKSEGGVQGVARGSKRKAVVIEDDEVDVKKVKTVVEL
;
A
#
# COMPACT_ATOMS: atom_id res chain seq x y z
N MET A 1 -79.17 1.58 50.37
CA MET A 1 -78.06 0.73 49.90
C MET A 1 -76.97 1.63 49.34
N PRO A 2 -75.79 1.72 49.97
CA PRO A 2 -74.61 2.33 49.36
C PRO A 2 -73.71 1.26 48.73
N VAL A 3 -73.27 1.55 47.52
CA VAL A 3 -72.37 0.75 46.67
C VAL A 3 -70.90 1.06 47.04
N PRO A 4 -69.98 0.09 47.09
CA PRO A 4 -68.58 0.35 47.42
C PRO A 4 -67.84 1.05 46.27
N SER A 5 -67.01 2.02 46.64
CA SER A 5 -66.15 2.81 45.77
C SER A 5 -64.94 2.00 45.28
N ASN A 6 -64.78 1.87 43.96
CA ASN A 6 -63.57 1.32 43.35
C ASN A 6 -62.50 2.41 43.22
N ILE A 7 -61.35 2.18 43.87
CA ILE A 7 -60.14 2.99 43.73
C ILE A 7 -59.43 2.56 42.45
N ILE A 8 -59.37 3.45 41.45
CA ILE A 8 -58.61 3.23 40.21
C ILE A 8 -57.18 3.75 40.43
N VAL A 9 -56.20 2.83 40.49
CA VAL A 9 -54.77 3.16 40.50
C VAL A 9 -54.30 3.38 39.07
N ILE A 10 -54.09 4.64 38.68
CA ILE A 10 -53.51 4.99 37.38
C ILE A 10 -51.98 4.87 37.46
N LYS A 11 -51.42 3.77 36.94
CA LYS A 11 -49.97 3.68 36.67
C LYS A 11 -49.65 4.53 35.44
N LYS A 12 -48.88 5.61 35.62
CA LYS A 12 -48.31 6.38 34.51
C LYS A 12 -47.31 5.51 33.72
N PRO A 13 -47.36 5.50 32.38
CA PRO A 13 -46.34 4.85 31.57
C PRO A 13 -45.05 5.66 31.59
N ILE A 14 -43.93 4.98 31.82
CA ILE A 14 -42.57 5.52 31.69
C ILE A 14 -42.28 5.70 30.19
N PRO A 15 -41.81 6.87 29.73
CA PRO A 15 -41.46 7.04 28.32
C PRO A 15 -40.23 6.20 27.97
N ASN A 16 -40.40 5.33 26.98
CA ASN A 16 -39.33 4.52 26.40
C ASN A 16 -38.21 5.42 25.87
N LYS A 17 -36.99 5.13 26.34
CA LYS A 17 -35.75 5.72 25.85
C LYS A 17 -35.61 5.36 24.36
N PRO A 18 -35.36 6.32 23.45
CA PRO A 18 -35.12 6.00 22.04
C PRO A 18 -33.84 5.17 21.95
N SER A 19 -33.97 3.94 21.44
CA SER A 19 -32.86 3.08 21.10
C SER A 19 -32.05 3.75 20.00
N THR A 20 -30.80 4.10 20.30
CA THR A 20 -29.81 4.47 19.30
C THR A 20 -29.74 3.34 18.27
N PRO A 21 -29.95 3.58 16.96
CA PRO A 21 -29.70 2.55 15.97
C PRO A 21 -28.21 2.24 16.02
N ALA A 22 -27.87 1.01 16.39
CA ALA A 22 -26.55 0.47 16.21
C ALA A 22 -26.18 0.67 14.73
N LYS A 23 -25.11 1.42 14.47
CA LYS A 23 -24.39 1.35 13.20
C LYS A 23 -23.82 -0.06 13.09
N GLN A 24 -24.66 -1.01 12.66
CA GLN A 24 -24.18 -2.24 12.06
C GLN A 24 -23.62 -1.84 10.71
N SER A 25 -22.30 -1.65 10.64
CA SER A 25 -21.60 -1.80 9.37
C SER A 25 -21.95 -3.19 8.84
N PRO A 26 -22.47 -3.33 7.61
CA PRO A 26 -22.65 -4.66 7.06
C PRO A 26 -21.28 -5.36 7.04
N PRO A 27 -21.17 -6.64 7.44
CA PRO A 27 -19.95 -7.38 7.21
C PRO A 27 -19.76 -7.38 5.69
N SER A 28 -18.73 -6.67 5.21
CA SER A 28 -18.27 -6.86 3.84
C SER A 28 -18.06 -8.37 3.68
N PRO A 29 -18.65 -9.02 2.64
CA PRO A 29 -18.37 -10.42 2.40
C PRO A 29 -16.85 -10.54 2.31
N LEU A 30 -16.26 -11.33 3.20
CA LEU A 30 -14.84 -11.64 3.16
C LEU A 30 -14.61 -12.28 1.78
N MET A 31 -14.07 -11.49 0.85
CA MET A 31 -13.68 -12.01 -0.45
C MET A 31 -12.48 -12.90 -0.21
N ASP A 32 -12.67 -14.20 -0.44
CA ASP A 32 -11.58 -15.16 -0.47
C ASP A 32 -10.71 -14.92 -1.71
N PHE A 33 -9.44 -15.34 -1.63
CA PHE A 33 -8.58 -15.36 -2.80
C PHE A 33 -9.17 -16.27 -3.88
N PRO A 34 -9.04 -15.92 -5.17
CA PRO A 34 -9.52 -16.76 -6.26
C PRO A 34 -8.79 -18.11 -6.29
N TYR A 35 -7.52 -18.14 -5.86
CA TYR A 35 -6.72 -19.36 -5.84
C TYR A 35 -6.13 -19.62 -4.45
N LYS A 36 -6.12 -20.88 -4.03
CA LYS A 36 -5.45 -21.29 -2.78
C LYS A 36 -3.94 -21.16 -2.92
N TRP A 37 -3.27 -20.71 -1.86
CA TRP A 37 -1.81 -20.51 -1.89
C TRP A 37 -1.04 -21.82 -2.06
N GLU A 38 -1.58 -22.93 -1.58
CA GLU A 38 -1.05 -24.27 -1.78
C GLU A 38 -1.03 -24.62 -3.27
N ASP A 39 -2.14 -24.36 -3.99
CA ASP A 39 -2.22 -24.60 -5.42
C ASP A 39 -1.22 -23.73 -6.18
N VAL A 40 -1.14 -22.43 -5.85
CA VAL A 40 -0.15 -21.50 -6.45
C VAL A 40 1.27 -22.04 -6.25
N SER A 41 1.64 -22.39 -5.01
CA SER A 41 2.97 -22.89 -4.68
C SER A 41 3.31 -24.19 -5.43
N SER A 42 2.33 -25.09 -5.59
CA SER A 42 2.50 -26.33 -6.32
C SER A 42 2.75 -26.10 -7.82
N LYS A 43 2.06 -25.15 -8.45
CA LYS A 43 2.26 -24.80 -9.87
C LYS A 43 3.62 -24.11 -10.10
N LEU A 44 4.05 -23.33 -9.11
CA LEU A 44 5.37 -22.71 -9.07
C LEU A 44 6.47 -23.68 -8.57
N LEU A 45 6.17 -24.97 -8.33
CA LEU A 45 7.05 -26.02 -7.77
C LEU A 45 7.98 -25.48 -6.66
N LEU A 46 7.39 -24.70 -5.76
CA LEU A 46 8.05 -24.26 -4.54
C LEU A 46 8.04 -25.40 -3.53
N ALA A 47 9.05 -25.48 -2.69
CA ALA A 47 9.11 -26.52 -1.65
C ALA A 47 8.01 -26.33 -0.60
N SER A 48 7.56 -25.08 -0.41
CA SER A 48 6.51 -24.73 0.54
C SER A 48 5.81 -23.42 0.15
N PRO A 49 4.51 -23.24 0.50
CA PRO A 49 3.85 -21.93 0.42
C PRO A 49 4.59 -20.81 1.15
N LYS A 50 5.43 -21.14 2.15
CA LYS A 50 6.26 -20.17 2.89
C LYS A 50 7.32 -19.48 2.03
N GLU A 51 7.62 -20.01 0.85
CA GLU A 51 8.58 -19.40 -0.09
C GLU A 51 7.94 -18.35 -1.00
N LEU A 52 6.60 -18.35 -1.12
CA LEU A 52 5.88 -17.39 -1.96
C LEU A 52 6.23 -15.92 -1.65
N PRO A 53 6.29 -15.47 -0.38
CA PRO A 53 6.69 -14.09 -0.10
C PRO A 53 8.08 -13.73 -0.63
N LYS A 54 9.03 -14.68 -0.61
CA LYS A 54 10.38 -14.44 -1.15
C LYS A 54 10.34 -14.31 -2.67
N LEU A 55 9.55 -15.15 -3.34
CA LEU A 55 9.36 -15.09 -4.80
C LEU A 55 8.68 -13.78 -5.22
N ILE A 56 7.64 -13.36 -4.50
CA ILE A 56 6.91 -12.11 -4.75
C ILE A 56 7.82 -10.88 -4.59
N LEU A 57 8.68 -10.90 -3.58
CA LEU A 57 9.62 -9.79 -3.30
C LEU A 57 10.90 -9.85 -4.14
N ALA A 58 11.12 -10.92 -4.92
CA ALA A 58 12.27 -11.01 -5.80
C ALA A 58 12.12 -10.00 -6.95
N PRO A 59 13.19 -9.31 -7.38
CA PRO A 59 13.13 -8.34 -8.48
C PRO A 59 12.50 -8.89 -9.77
N ALA A 60 12.73 -10.18 -10.04
CA ALA A 60 12.18 -10.90 -11.18
C ALA A 60 10.64 -10.88 -11.27
N PHE A 61 9.94 -10.74 -10.15
CA PHE A 61 8.49 -10.57 -10.10
C PHE A 61 8.08 -9.18 -9.66
N LEU A 62 8.76 -8.64 -8.64
CA LEU A 62 8.41 -7.37 -8.01
C LEU A 62 8.43 -6.21 -9.00
N THR A 63 9.44 -6.13 -9.87
CA THR A 63 9.59 -5.03 -10.83
C THR A 63 8.49 -5.05 -11.91
N PRO A 64 8.19 -6.17 -12.57
CA PRO A 64 7.00 -6.28 -13.43
C PRO A 64 5.70 -5.99 -12.69
N TRP A 65 5.56 -6.47 -11.44
CA TRP A 65 4.38 -6.27 -10.61
C TRP A 65 4.10 -4.79 -10.31
N THR A 66 5.09 -4.05 -9.83
CA THR A 66 4.90 -2.63 -9.49
C THR A 66 4.58 -1.81 -10.73
N THR A 67 5.23 -2.14 -11.85
CA THR A 67 4.94 -1.50 -13.14
C THR A 67 3.50 -1.75 -13.59
N TYR A 68 3.02 -2.98 -13.46
CA TYR A 68 1.63 -3.34 -13.75
C TYR A 68 0.64 -2.61 -12.82
N ARG A 69 0.90 -2.62 -11.50
CA ARG A 69 0.09 -1.91 -10.47
C ARG A 69 -0.03 -0.42 -10.77
N ASP A 70 1.07 0.20 -11.19
CA ASP A 70 1.10 1.64 -11.43
C ASP A 70 0.47 2.02 -12.79
N THR A 71 0.52 1.11 -13.77
CA THR A 71 -0.14 1.27 -15.08
C THR A 71 -1.65 1.07 -14.99
N LEU A 72 -2.09 -0.01 -14.32
CA LEU A 72 -3.49 -0.27 -14.01
C LEU A 72 -3.71 0.05 -12.54
N PRO A 73 -4.03 1.32 -12.19
CA PRO A 73 -4.10 1.75 -10.80
C PRO A 73 -5.05 0.87 -9.98
N LEU A 74 -4.48 -0.08 -9.24
CA LEU A 74 -5.24 -1.02 -8.43
C LEU A 74 -5.73 -0.30 -7.19
N GLN A 75 -6.96 0.21 -7.25
CA GLN A 75 -7.54 0.99 -6.16
C GLN A 75 -8.35 0.09 -5.20
N PRO A 76 -8.17 0.26 -3.87
CA PRO A 76 -9.01 -0.40 -2.88
C PRO A 76 -10.49 -0.08 -3.06
N GLY A 77 -11.33 -1.12 -3.05
CA GLY A 77 -12.78 -1.05 -3.26
C GLY A 77 -13.21 -1.02 -4.73
N VAL A 78 -12.28 -0.93 -5.70
CA VAL A 78 -12.61 -0.86 -7.12
C VAL A 78 -12.44 -2.23 -7.79
N PRO A 79 -13.49 -2.77 -8.44
CA PRO A 79 -13.36 -4.00 -9.18
C PRO A 79 -12.42 -3.91 -10.36
N VAL A 80 -11.55 -4.91 -10.49
CA VAL A 80 -10.61 -5.01 -11.60
C VAL A 80 -11.06 -6.15 -12.52
N PRO A 81 -11.42 -5.85 -13.79
CA PRO A 81 -11.88 -6.85 -14.75
C PRO A 81 -10.85 -7.93 -15.11
N SER A 82 -9.55 -7.72 -14.85
CA SER A 82 -8.48 -8.62 -15.28
C SER A 82 -8.25 -9.86 -14.40
N ILE A 83 -9.14 -10.15 -13.44
CA ILE A 83 -9.03 -11.37 -12.63
C ILE A 83 -9.61 -12.53 -13.44
N ILE A 84 -8.79 -13.51 -13.79
CA ILE A 84 -9.26 -14.78 -14.36
C ILE A 84 -9.77 -15.62 -13.18
N ALA A 85 -11.05 -16.00 -13.18
CA ALA A 85 -11.59 -16.82 -12.10
C ALA A 85 -11.26 -18.31 -12.33
N PRO A 86 -11.27 -19.17 -11.30
CA PRO A 86 -11.02 -20.61 -11.45
C PRO A 86 -11.97 -21.32 -12.41
N LYS A 87 -13.19 -20.79 -12.57
CA LYS A 87 -14.19 -21.29 -13.51
C LYS A 87 -13.86 -20.99 -14.98
N ASP A 88 -13.07 -19.97 -15.25
CA ASP A 88 -12.75 -19.48 -16.60
C ASP A 88 -11.54 -20.23 -17.16
N LYS A 89 -11.67 -21.56 -17.29
CA LYS A 89 -10.59 -22.45 -17.71
C LYS A 89 -10.06 -22.14 -19.11
N GLU A 90 -10.94 -21.72 -20.01
CA GLU A 90 -10.61 -21.36 -21.39
C GLU A 90 -9.69 -20.13 -21.42
N ALA A 91 -10.11 -19.02 -20.82
CA ALA A 91 -9.31 -17.80 -20.70
C ALA A 91 -7.94 -18.05 -20.04
N MET A 92 -7.89 -18.88 -18.99
CA MET A 92 -6.63 -19.30 -18.36
C MET A 92 -5.72 -20.04 -19.36
N ASN A 93 -6.26 -21.03 -20.09
CA ASN A 93 -5.48 -21.81 -21.03
C ASN A 93 -5.01 -20.97 -22.23
N ASP A 94 -5.85 -20.06 -22.73
CA ASP A 94 -5.52 -19.15 -23.82
C ASP A 94 -4.39 -18.20 -23.44
N LEU A 95 -4.46 -17.63 -22.23
CA LEU A 95 -3.38 -16.81 -21.71
C LEU A 95 -2.09 -17.64 -21.57
N ILE A 96 -2.17 -18.84 -20.99
CA ILE A 96 -0.98 -19.71 -20.87
C ILE A 96 -0.35 -20.00 -22.24
N ASN A 97 -1.17 -20.36 -23.23
CA ASN A 97 -0.70 -20.65 -24.58
C ASN A 97 -0.08 -19.42 -25.25
N THR A 98 -0.69 -18.24 -25.05
CA THR A 98 -0.18 -16.97 -25.56
C THR A 98 1.22 -16.68 -24.98
N ILE A 99 1.37 -16.77 -23.66
CA ILE A 99 2.65 -16.51 -22.99
C ILE A 99 3.70 -17.56 -23.36
N TYR A 100 3.33 -18.84 -23.40
CA TYR A 100 4.22 -19.92 -23.80
C TYR A 100 4.75 -19.67 -25.22
N THR A 101 3.85 -19.37 -26.16
CA THR A 101 4.21 -19.11 -27.56
C THR A 101 5.12 -17.89 -27.67
N ALA A 102 4.84 -16.82 -26.92
CA ALA A 102 5.69 -15.63 -26.89
C ALA A 102 7.09 -15.90 -26.28
N MET A 103 7.19 -16.84 -25.34
CA MET A 103 8.46 -17.24 -24.71
C MET A 103 9.29 -18.17 -25.61
N ASP A 104 8.63 -19.03 -26.40
CA ASP A 104 9.28 -19.97 -27.32
C ASP A 104 9.67 -19.32 -28.66
N ALA A 105 8.97 -18.24 -29.03
CA ALA A 105 9.25 -17.46 -30.22
C ALA A 105 10.71 -16.96 -30.27
N MET A 106 11.33 -17.05 -31.45
CA MET A 106 12.67 -16.50 -31.69
C MET A 106 12.69 -15.00 -31.99
N HIS A 107 11.53 -14.40 -32.26
CA HIS A 107 11.38 -12.98 -32.53
C HIS A 107 11.06 -12.20 -31.24
N ALA A 108 11.32 -10.89 -31.26
CA ALA A 108 10.95 -10.01 -30.16
C ALA A 108 9.43 -10.01 -29.97
N SER A 109 8.99 -10.24 -28.75
CA SER A 109 7.59 -10.12 -28.34
C SER A 109 7.23 -8.66 -28.11
N LYS A 110 5.95 -8.30 -28.31
CA LYS A 110 5.42 -6.98 -27.93
C LYS A 110 5.61 -6.65 -26.43
N PHE A 111 5.88 -7.67 -25.62
CA PHE A 111 6.09 -7.56 -24.18
C PHE A 111 7.56 -7.31 -23.76
N ASP A 112 8.52 -7.46 -24.68
CA ASP A 112 9.96 -7.27 -24.40
C ASP A 112 10.34 -5.80 -24.18
N ARG A 113 9.67 -4.87 -24.88
CA ARG A 113 9.93 -3.42 -24.83
C ARG A 113 8.62 -2.63 -24.86
N PRO A 114 7.92 -2.53 -23.71
CA PRO A 114 6.53 -2.09 -23.68
C PRO A 114 6.33 -0.56 -23.68
N ASP A 115 7.40 0.24 -23.69
CA ASP A 115 7.35 1.65 -23.27
C ASP A 115 6.63 2.60 -24.25
N SER A 116 6.55 2.29 -25.54
CA SER A 116 5.83 3.12 -26.51
C SER A 116 4.33 2.82 -26.61
N ASP A 117 3.92 1.58 -26.32
CA ASP A 117 2.57 1.08 -26.68
C ASP A 117 1.64 0.90 -25.47
N ARG A 118 2.20 0.95 -24.26
CA ARG A 118 1.49 0.69 -22.99
C ARG A 118 0.24 1.54 -22.76
N THR A 119 0.21 2.77 -23.26
CA THR A 119 -0.96 3.65 -23.11
C THR A 119 -2.18 3.18 -23.90
N SER A 120 -1.98 2.32 -24.90
CA SER A 120 -3.06 1.77 -25.73
C SER A 120 -3.52 0.38 -25.28
N TRP A 121 -2.84 -0.21 -24.31
CA TRP A 121 -3.05 -1.59 -23.92
C TRP A 121 -4.35 -1.80 -23.15
N SER A 122 -5.04 -2.88 -23.51
CA SER A 122 -6.12 -3.38 -22.69
C SER A 122 -5.60 -3.88 -21.34
N GLN A 123 -6.50 -4.08 -20.39
CA GLN A 123 -6.14 -4.69 -19.11
C GLN A 123 -5.63 -6.14 -19.30
N ALA A 124 -6.16 -6.86 -20.29
CA ALA A 124 -5.71 -8.20 -20.64
C ALA A 124 -4.29 -8.20 -21.24
N ASP A 125 -3.95 -7.20 -22.05
CA ASP A 125 -2.58 -7.03 -22.56
C ASP A 125 -1.60 -6.70 -21.43
N SER A 126 -2.01 -5.84 -20.51
CA SER A 126 -1.21 -5.49 -19.33
C SER A 126 -0.98 -6.70 -18.43
N LEU A 127 -2.01 -7.54 -18.22
CA LEU A 127 -1.88 -8.82 -17.51
C LEU A 127 -0.94 -9.77 -18.25
N SER A 128 -1.09 -9.90 -19.56
CA SER A 128 -0.21 -10.74 -20.38
C SER A 128 1.26 -10.29 -20.26
N CYS A 129 1.50 -8.98 -20.26
CA CYS A 129 2.83 -8.42 -20.14
C CYS A 129 3.50 -8.75 -18.81
N ILE A 130 2.83 -8.54 -17.67
CA ILE A 130 3.42 -8.87 -16.35
C ILE A 130 3.75 -10.36 -16.26
N ILE A 131 2.86 -11.24 -16.72
CA ILE A 131 3.10 -12.69 -16.69
C ILE A 131 4.28 -13.06 -17.58
N TYR A 132 4.35 -12.50 -18.79
CA TYR A 132 5.47 -12.69 -19.71
C TYR A 132 6.79 -12.23 -19.10
N GLN A 133 6.86 -10.98 -18.62
CA GLN A 133 8.09 -10.40 -18.08
C GLN A 133 8.57 -11.12 -16.83
N SER A 134 7.64 -11.56 -15.97
CA SER A 134 7.95 -12.38 -14.80
C SER A 134 8.49 -13.75 -15.21
N ALA A 135 7.82 -14.44 -16.14
CA ALA A 135 8.26 -15.73 -16.65
C ALA A 135 9.65 -15.63 -17.31
N ARG A 136 9.88 -14.59 -18.11
CA ARG A 136 11.16 -14.30 -18.76
C ARG A 136 12.28 -14.06 -17.75
N SER A 137 12.00 -13.26 -16.72
CA SER A 137 12.96 -12.95 -15.66
C SER A 137 13.32 -14.19 -14.85
N PHE A 138 12.33 -15.01 -14.47
CA PHE A 138 12.57 -16.28 -13.76
C PHE A 138 13.16 -17.39 -14.64
N ALA A 139 13.11 -17.26 -15.97
CA ALA A 139 13.75 -18.15 -16.92
C ALA A 139 15.24 -17.84 -17.15
N ALA A 140 15.73 -16.69 -16.67
CA ALA A 140 17.13 -16.31 -16.79
C ALA A 140 18.06 -17.34 -16.11
N PRO A 141 19.33 -17.47 -16.54
CA PRO A 141 20.29 -18.37 -15.90
C PRO A 141 20.35 -18.16 -14.39
N ALA A 142 20.49 -19.25 -13.64
CA ALA A 142 20.49 -19.28 -12.16
C ALA A 142 19.17 -18.87 -11.46
N GLN A 143 18.07 -18.68 -12.21
CA GLN A 143 16.75 -18.44 -11.63
C GLN A 143 15.89 -19.71 -11.54
N ILE A 144 14.82 -19.64 -10.74
CA ILE A 144 14.01 -20.80 -10.35
C ILE A 144 13.28 -21.50 -11.51
N PHE A 145 12.99 -20.83 -12.63
CA PHE A 145 12.36 -21.44 -13.81
C PHE A 145 13.34 -21.64 -14.97
N HIS A 146 14.65 -21.45 -14.75
CA HIS A 146 15.64 -21.56 -15.81
C HIS A 146 15.52 -22.88 -16.59
N THR A 147 15.47 -24.00 -15.88
CA THR A 147 15.35 -25.33 -16.48
C THR A 147 14.02 -25.51 -17.20
N SER A 148 12.91 -25.01 -16.64
CA SER A 148 11.58 -25.14 -17.23
C SER A 148 11.47 -24.46 -18.61
N PHE A 149 12.23 -23.39 -18.85
CA PHE A 149 12.21 -22.62 -20.10
C PHE A 149 13.47 -22.79 -20.96
N GLU A 150 14.32 -23.77 -20.64
CA GLU A 150 15.51 -24.06 -21.44
C GLU A 150 15.11 -24.74 -22.77
N ARG A 151 15.67 -24.29 -23.89
CA ARG A 151 15.31 -24.79 -25.24
C ARG A 151 15.38 -26.31 -25.39
N LYS A 152 16.29 -26.98 -24.69
CA LYS A 152 16.40 -28.44 -24.75
C LYS A 152 15.20 -29.15 -24.10
N ASN A 153 14.59 -28.54 -23.09
CA ASN A 153 13.43 -29.07 -22.37
C ASN A 153 12.12 -28.71 -23.07
N LEU A 154 12.04 -27.56 -23.75
CA LEU A 154 10.85 -27.16 -24.51
C LEU A 154 10.54 -28.08 -25.71
N LYS A 155 11.53 -28.81 -26.22
CA LYS A 155 11.37 -29.78 -27.32
C LYS A 155 10.59 -31.04 -26.92
N ASN A 156 10.46 -31.33 -25.62
CA ASN A 156 9.76 -32.51 -25.14
C ASN A 156 8.44 -32.13 -24.45
N GLU A 157 7.49 -33.06 -24.45
CA GLU A 157 6.15 -32.82 -23.90
C GLU A 157 6.18 -32.55 -22.38
N ALA A 158 7.09 -33.22 -21.67
CA ALA A 158 7.25 -33.06 -20.22
C ALA A 158 7.70 -31.63 -19.84
N GLY A 159 8.70 -31.09 -20.52
CA GLY A 159 9.22 -29.75 -20.31
C GLY A 159 8.23 -28.67 -20.75
N ARG A 160 7.53 -28.88 -21.88
CA ARG A 160 6.41 -28.02 -22.26
C ARG A 160 5.33 -27.97 -21.18
N ARG A 161 4.95 -29.12 -20.62
CA ARG A 161 3.98 -29.21 -19.53
C ARG A 161 4.47 -28.50 -18.27
N GLU A 162 5.75 -28.62 -17.94
CA GLU A 162 6.36 -27.91 -16.82
C GLU A 162 6.33 -26.39 -17.00
N ALA A 163 6.77 -25.88 -18.16
CA ALA A 163 6.73 -24.46 -18.50
C ALA A 163 5.31 -23.88 -18.40
N THR A 164 4.35 -24.58 -18.99
CA THR A 164 2.90 -24.26 -18.94
C THR A 164 2.39 -24.18 -17.51
N MET A 165 2.83 -25.08 -16.63
CA MET A 165 2.49 -25.07 -15.20
C MET A 165 3.11 -23.86 -14.48
N ARG A 166 4.33 -23.44 -14.83
CA ARG A 166 4.95 -22.23 -14.25
C ARG A 166 4.15 -21.00 -14.59
N ILE A 167 3.79 -20.86 -15.87
CA ILE A 167 2.96 -19.76 -16.35
C ILE A 167 1.62 -19.74 -15.61
N ARG A 168 0.95 -20.90 -15.48
CA ARG A 168 -0.28 -21.02 -14.70
C ARG A 168 -0.11 -20.54 -13.26
N GLY A 169 0.98 -20.93 -12.59
CA GLY A 169 1.27 -20.48 -11.24
C GLY A 169 1.45 -18.97 -11.13
N LEU A 170 2.12 -18.34 -12.11
CA LEU A 170 2.31 -16.89 -12.16
C LEU A 170 0.98 -16.15 -12.37
N ILE A 171 0.09 -16.69 -13.22
CA ILE A 171 -1.25 -16.12 -13.44
C ILE A 171 -2.04 -16.16 -12.13
N MET A 172 -2.08 -17.31 -11.46
CA MET A 172 -2.79 -17.47 -10.20
C MET A 172 -2.24 -16.54 -9.12
N LEU A 173 -0.90 -16.42 -9.01
CA LEU A 173 -0.23 -15.51 -8.09
C LEU A 173 -0.64 -14.06 -8.33
N THR A 174 -0.59 -13.63 -9.60
CA THR A 174 -0.93 -12.26 -10.00
C THR A 174 -2.40 -11.94 -9.69
N CYS A 175 -3.31 -12.87 -9.99
CA CYS A 175 -4.73 -12.72 -9.65
C CYS A 175 -4.96 -12.59 -8.14
N ASN A 176 -4.28 -13.40 -7.33
CA ASN A 176 -4.36 -13.28 -5.87
C ASN A 176 -3.84 -11.94 -5.37
N LEU A 177 -2.75 -11.42 -5.93
CA LEU A 177 -2.22 -10.11 -5.56
C LEU A 177 -3.14 -8.97 -5.98
N VAL A 178 -3.75 -9.03 -7.17
CA VAL A 178 -4.77 -8.06 -7.59
C VAL A 178 -5.89 -7.99 -6.57
N VAL A 179 -6.44 -9.14 -6.15
CA VAL A 179 -7.48 -9.21 -5.12
C VAL A 179 -6.99 -8.68 -3.77
N ASN A 180 -5.75 -8.98 -3.36
CA ASN A 180 -5.20 -8.45 -2.11
C ASN A 180 -5.10 -6.91 -2.11
N TYR A 181 -4.73 -6.34 -3.25
CA TYR A 181 -4.57 -4.90 -3.44
C TYR A 181 -5.91 -4.16 -3.52
N THR A 182 -6.96 -4.80 -4.03
CA THR A 182 -8.23 -4.12 -4.28
C THR A 182 -9.33 -4.44 -3.28
N PHE A 183 -9.43 -5.66 -2.76
CA PHE A 183 -10.62 -6.08 -2.00
C PHE A 183 -10.35 -6.53 -0.57
N MET A 184 -9.08 -6.77 -0.21
CA MET A 184 -8.73 -7.31 1.09
C MET A 184 -7.94 -6.30 1.92
N SER A 185 -7.87 -6.54 3.23
CA SER A 185 -6.92 -5.86 4.09
C SER A 185 -5.49 -6.18 3.64
N PRO A 186 -4.57 -5.19 3.65
CA PRO A 186 -3.22 -5.37 3.14
C PRO A 186 -2.46 -6.42 3.97
N SER A 187 -2.10 -7.52 3.30
CA SER A 187 -1.31 -8.58 3.89
C SER A 187 0.13 -8.13 4.20
N ASN A 188 0.85 -8.91 5.02
CA ASN A 188 2.26 -8.62 5.34
C ASN A 188 3.15 -8.55 4.09
N VAL A 189 2.87 -9.34 3.04
CA VAL A 189 3.65 -9.26 1.80
C VAL A 189 3.36 -7.95 1.06
N VAL A 190 2.10 -7.52 0.99
CA VAL A 190 1.73 -6.22 0.40
C VAL A 190 2.37 -5.07 1.14
N ARG A 191 2.36 -5.10 2.49
CA ARG A 191 3.06 -4.08 3.29
C ARG A 191 4.56 -4.02 3.00
N ARG A 192 5.20 -5.17 2.75
CA ARG A 192 6.61 -5.23 2.35
C ARG A 192 6.85 -4.73 0.93
N ILE A 193 5.97 -5.05 -0.02
CA ILE A 193 6.02 -4.50 -1.38
C ILE A 193 5.97 -2.98 -1.30
N GLU A 194 4.98 -2.41 -0.62
CA GLU A 194 4.80 -0.96 -0.51
C GLU A 194 5.96 -0.27 0.25
N ALA A 195 6.65 -0.97 1.15
CA ALA A 195 7.83 -0.44 1.82
C ALA A 195 9.07 -0.38 0.89
N VAL A 196 9.21 -1.33 -0.04
CA VAL A 196 10.35 -1.41 -0.97
C VAL A 196 10.08 -0.59 -2.24
N CYS A 197 8.86 -0.66 -2.76
CA CYS A 197 8.40 0.02 -3.97
C CYS A 197 7.03 0.66 -3.68
N PRO A 198 7.02 1.86 -3.04
CA PRO A 198 5.79 2.60 -2.78
C PRO A 198 4.96 2.80 -4.05
N ALA A 199 3.63 2.84 -3.92
CA ALA A 199 2.76 3.21 -5.04
C ALA A 199 3.13 4.59 -5.59
N LEU A 200 3.22 4.71 -6.92
CA LEU A 200 3.47 6.00 -7.59
C LEU A 200 2.43 7.05 -7.21
N ARG A 201 1.20 6.58 -6.98
CA ARG A 201 0.05 7.34 -6.49
C ARG A 201 -0.34 6.86 -5.09
N PRO A 202 0.06 7.56 -4.02
CA PRO A 202 -0.16 7.10 -2.65
C PRO A 202 -1.63 6.99 -2.23
N ASP A 203 -2.52 7.73 -2.90
CA ASP A 203 -3.99 7.61 -2.79
C ASP A 203 -4.51 6.23 -3.22
N PHE A 204 -3.76 5.51 -4.04
CA PHE A 204 -4.11 4.15 -4.48
C PHE A 204 -3.37 3.06 -3.70
N SER A 205 -2.50 3.43 -2.75
CA SER A 205 -1.82 2.44 -1.91
C SER A 205 -2.86 1.58 -1.18
N PRO A 206 -2.72 0.26 -1.09
CA PRO A 206 -3.63 -0.60 -0.31
C PRO A 206 -3.54 -0.34 1.20
N ILE A 207 -2.49 0.33 1.66
CA ILE A 207 -2.28 0.70 3.06
C ILE A 207 -3.10 1.94 3.41
N VAL A 208 -4.09 1.77 4.30
CA VAL A 208 -5.01 2.85 4.73
C VAL A 208 -4.23 4.03 5.32
N GLU A 209 -3.21 3.75 6.11
CA GLU A 209 -2.39 4.78 6.75
C GLU A 209 -1.62 5.63 5.72
N THR A 210 -1.15 5.01 4.63
CA THR A 210 -0.48 5.71 3.53
C THR A 210 -1.44 6.63 2.80
N ARG A 211 -2.64 6.13 2.45
CA ARG A 211 -3.69 6.95 1.81
C ARG A 211 -4.07 8.13 2.69
N ARG A 212 -4.33 7.86 3.98
CA ARG A 212 -4.74 8.90 4.93
C ARG A 212 -3.67 9.98 5.11
N LYS A 213 -2.39 9.60 5.21
CA LYS A 213 -1.29 10.57 5.26
C LYS A 213 -1.23 11.44 4.01
N TRP A 214 -1.41 10.84 2.84
CA TRP A 214 -1.43 11.57 1.58
C TRP A 214 -2.63 12.51 1.49
N GLU A 215 -3.84 12.07 1.85
CA GLU A 215 -5.03 12.93 1.92
C GLU A 215 -4.77 14.14 2.81
N LEU A 216 -4.32 13.91 4.05
CA LEU A 216 -4.05 14.98 5.02
C LEU A 216 -2.97 15.95 4.53
N ALA A 217 -1.92 15.46 3.87
CA ALA A 217 -0.86 16.31 3.32
C ALA A 217 -1.34 17.20 2.16
N ASN A 218 -2.43 16.84 1.49
CA ASN A 218 -3.02 17.58 0.37
C ASN A 218 -4.25 18.41 0.77
N LEU A 219 -4.64 18.43 2.05
CA LEU A 219 -5.68 19.32 2.55
C LEU A 219 -5.13 20.74 2.77
N GLY A 220 -6.00 21.74 2.56
CA GLY A 220 -5.73 23.11 3.02
C GLY A 220 -5.64 23.15 4.55
N LEU A 221 -4.93 24.14 5.10
CA LEU A 221 -4.67 24.27 6.54
C LEU A 221 -5.95 24.16 7.39
N GLU A 222 -7.02 24.85 6.99
CA GLU A 222 -8.29 24.84 7.72
C GLU A 222 -9.00 23.48 7.67
N ASP A 223 -8.96 22.80 6.52
CA ASP A 223 -9.58 21.47 6.38
C ASP A 223 -8.75 20.40 7.10
N LEU A 224 -7.43 20.51 7.09
CA LEU A 224 -6.52 19.66 7.86
C LEU A 224 -6.77 19.83 9.36
N ARG A 225 -6.91 21.08 9.82
CA ARG A 225 -7.25 21.44 11.19
C ARG A 225 -8.56 20.75 11.58
N ARG A 226 -9.64 20.94 10.83
CA ARG A 226 -10.92 20.26 11.12
C ARG A 226 -10.81 18.74 11.10
N ALA A 227 -10.13 18.18 10.10
CA ALA A 227 -10.04 16.74 9.90
C ALA A 227 -9.21 16.00 10.97
N VAL A 228 -8.26 16.67 11.62
CA VAL A 228 -7.37 16.09 12.64
C VAL A 228 -7.77 16.50 14.05
N LEU A 229 -8.18 17.76 14.24
CA LEU A 229 -8.33 18.38 15.55
C LEU A 229 -9.77 18.45 16.05
N ASP A 230 -10.78 18.61 15.19
CA ASP A 230 -12.17 18.75 15.65
C ASP A 230 -12.72 17.48 16.31
N GLY A 231 -12.20 16.30 15.94
CA GLY A 231 -12.55 15.03 16.58
C GLY A 231 -12.00 14.87 18.01
N GLU A 232 -10.92 15.59 18.34
CA GLU A 232 -10.30 15.59 19.67
C GLU A 232 -10.87 16.69 20.58
N ARG A 233 -11.60 17.65 20.00
CA ARG A 233 -12.28 18.73 20.72
C ARG A 233 -13.51 18.19 21.45
N LYS A 234 -13.31 17.77 22.69
CA LYS A 234 -14.41 17.37 23.58
C LYS A 234 -15.19 18.60 24.05
N GLY A 235 -16.42 18.72 23.55
CA GLY A 235 -17.50 19.49 24.16
C GLY A 235 -17.27 21.00 24.29
N GLY A 236 -17.72 21.78 23.30
CA GLY A 236 -18.08 23.20 23.45
C GLY A 236 -16.97 24.21 23.81
N VAL A 237 -15.78 23.77 24.22
CA VAL A 237 -14.64 24.64 24.56
C VAL A 237 -14.26 25.48 23.36
N GLU A 238 -14.04 26.77 23.52
CA GLU A 238 -13.56 27.63 22.43
C GLU A 238 -12.20 27.13 21.92
N GLU A 239 -12.03 27.21 20.61
CA GLU A 239 -10.91 26.60 19.91
C GLU A 239 -9.55 27.07 20.41
N ARG A 240 -9.46 28.37 20.74
CA ARG A 240 -8.27 28.98 21.31
C ARG A 240 -7.89 28.36 22.65
N GLU A 241 -8.85 28.15 23.54
CA GLU A 241 -8.61 27.60 24.88
C GLU A 241 -8.20 26.12 24.80
N TRP A 242 -8.80 25.38 23.87
CA TRP A 242 -8.49 23.99 23.65
C TRP A 242 -7.07 23.77 23.07
N LEU A 243 -6.66 24.59 22.09
CA LEU A 243 -5.30 24.55 21.54
C LEU A 243 -4.23 24.93 22.59
N ILE A 244 -4.52 25.95 23.42
CA ILE A 244 -3.66 26.31 24.56
C ILE A 244 -3.54 25.12 25.52
N GLY A 245 -4.64 24.42 25.81
CA GLY A 245 -4.63 23.22 26.64
C GLY A 245 -3.74 22.09 26.11
N ILE A 246 -3.75 21.83 24.80
CA ILE A 246 -2.88 20.81 24.16
C ILE A 246 -1.41 21.22 24.25
N LEU A 247 -1.09 22.48 23.95
CA LEU A 247 0.29 22.98 24.01
C LEU A 247 0.84 22.90 25.44
N LEU A 248 0.05 23.30 26.44
CA LEU A 248 0.43 23.23 27.85
C LEU A 248 0.53 21.78 28.38
N GLN A 249 -0.29 20.85 27.89
CA GLN A 249 -0.15 19.43 28.23
C GLN A 249 1.11 18.81 27.63
N ARG A 250 1.49 19.22 26.42
CA ARG A 250 2.72 18.78 25.76
C ARG A 250 3.98 19.33 26.43
N GLU A 251 3.91 20.56 26.94
CA GLU A 251 4.96 21.12 27.81
C GLU A 251 5.05 20.37 29.15
N LYS A 252 3.93 20.03 29.79
CA LYS A 252 3.94 19.21 31.03
C LYS A 252 4.46 17.79 30.82
N ALA A 253 4.25 17.19 29.64
CA ALA A 253 4.78 15.87 29.31
C ALA A 253 6.28 15.91 28.91
N GLY A 254 6.77 17.04 28.41
CA GLY A 254 8.19 17.27 28.10
C GLY A 254 9.01 17.84 29.26
N VAL A 255 8.35 18.34 30.31
CA VAL A 255 9.00 18.99 31.44
C VAL A 255 8.47 18.38 32.74
N ALA A 256 9.16 17.33 33.20
CA ALA A 256 9.13 16.88 34.60
C ALA A 256 9.84 17.90 35.53
N GLY A 257 9.50 19.18 35.40
CA GLY A 257 10.11 20.31 36.09
C GLY A 257 9.10 21.44 36.11
N GLY A 258 8.34 21.51 37.20
CA GLY A 258 7.13 22.29 37.29
C GLY A 258 7.25 23.76 36.88
N LEU A 259 6.19 24.26 36.26
CA LEU A 259 5.74 25.62 36.47
C LEU A 259 4.23 25.59 36.68
N ASP A 260 3.83 25.92 37.90
CA ASP A 260 2.45 26.14 38.29
C ASP A 260 2.03 27.52 37.76
N VAL A 261 1.18 27.54 36.74
CA VAL A 261 0.58 28.79 36.23
C VAL A 261 -0.88 28.80 36.67
N GLY A 262 -1.12 29.44 37.82
CA GLY A 262 -2.45 29.77 38.30
C GLY A 262 -3.11 30.76 37.35
N ILE A 263 -4.14 30.32 36.65
CA ILE A 263 -5.03 31.20 35.88
C ILE A 263 -5.97 31.86 36.89
N LYS A 264 -5.69 33.12 37.24
CA LYS A 264 -6.70 34.00 37.86
C LYS A 264 -7.65 34.48 36.77
N SER A 265 -8.88 34.00 36.85
CA SER A 265 -10.05 34.60 36.22
C SER A 265 -10.33 35.94 36.91
N GLU A 266 -10.05 37.06 36.24
CA GLU A 266 -10.75 38.32 36.51
C GLU A 266 -11.11 38.99 35.18
N GLY A 267 -12.40 39.27 35.03
CA GLY A 267 -12.95 39.94 33.87
C GLY A 267 -12.66 41.44 33.87
N GLY A 268 -12.80 42.03 32.68
CA GLY A 268 -13.07 43.46 32.54
C GLY A 268 -11.86 44.34 32.22
N LYS A 269 -11.86 44.81 30.97
CA LYS A 269 -11.32 46.08 30.46
C LYS A 269 -9.81 46.34 30.57
N GLY A 270 -9.19 46.36 29.39
CA GLY A 270 -8.29 47.43 28.96
C GLY A 270 -6.99 47.59 29.74
N ALA A 271 -5.93 46.94 29.24
CA ALA A 271 -4.58 47.41 29.49
C ALA A 271 -3.76 47.23 28.21
N ALA A 272 -3.40 48.37 27.62
CA ALA A 272 -2.40 48.47 26.58
C ALA A 272 -1.06 47.99 27.15
N VAL A 273 -0.43 47.02 26.48
CA VAL A 273 0.97 46.66 26.75
C VAL A 273 1.81 47.35 25.70
N GLY A 274 2.38 48.49 26.08
CA GLY A 274 3.45 49.14 25.33
C GLY A 274 4.75 48.39 25.54
N VAL A 275 5.37 47.95 24.44
CA VAL A 275 6.77 47.52 24.41
C VAL A 275 7.52 48.54 23.55
N LYS A 276 8.43 49.29 24.17
CA LYS A 276 9.38 50.20 23.50
C LYS A 276 10.81 49.77 23.82
N SER A 277 11.57 49.48 22.78
CA SER A 277 12.98 49.83 22.51
C SER A 277 13.40 48.99 21.30
N GLU A 278 13.55 49.56 20.10
CA GLU A 278 14.67 50.38 19.58
C GLU A 278 16.03 49.67 19.57
N GLY A 279 16.57 49.52 18.35
CA GLY A 279 17.92 49.03 18.08
C GLY A 279 18.01 48.38 16.69
N GLY A 280 17.98 49.17 15.62
CA GLY A 280 18.16 48.69 14.24
C GLY A 280 19.62 48.73 13.78
N VAL A 281 19.95 47.92 12.76
CA VAL A 281 20.97 48.23 11.72
C VAL A 281 20.56 47.54 10.39
N GLN A 282 20.71 48.29 9.30
CA GLN A 282 20.66 47.94 7.86
C GLN A 282 21.61 46.77 7.52
N GLY A 283 21.56 46.00 6.42
CA GLY A 283 20.85 46.01 5.15
C GLY A 283 21.55 45.02 4.18
N VAL A 284 21.00 44.89 2.97
CA VAL A 284 21.63 44.39 1.71
C VAL A 284 21.59 42.88 1.38
N ALA A 285 20.62 42.55 0.53
CA ALA A 285 20.66 41.84 -0.76
C ALA A 285 21.54 40.59 -1.03
N ARG A 286 20.84 39.56 -1.56
CA ARG A 286 21.15 38.66 -2.69
C ARG A 286 22.51 37.94 -2.74
N GLY A 287 22.46 36.60 -2.75
CA GLY A 287 23.59 35.77 -3.18
C GLY A 287 23.24 34.29 -3.27
N SER A 288 22.61 33.89 -4.37
CA SER A 288 22.41 32.51 -4.78
C SER A 288 23.75 31.78 -4.97
N LYS A 289 24.02 30.69 -4.24
CA LYS A 289 24.97 29.63 -4.66
C LYS A 289 24.51 28.28 -4.08
N ARG A 290 23.88 27.46 -4.93
CA ARG A 290 23.81 26.01 -4.75
C ARG A 290 25.24 25.47 -4.94
N LYS A 291 25.80 24.80 -3.93
CA LYS A 291 26.95 23.91 -4.12
C LYS A 291 26.41 22.50 -4.29
N ALA A 292 26.54 21.99 -5.51
CA ALA A 292 26.54 20.57 -5.78
C ALA A 292 27.77 19.95 -5.10
N VAL A 293 27.56 18.87 -4.37
CA VAL A 293 28.64 17.99 -3.91
C VAL A 293 28.70 16.86 -4.93
N VAL A 294 29.65 16.99 -5.84
CA VAL A 294 30.18 15.90 -6.66
C VAL A 294 31.15 15.15 -5.77
N ILE A 295 30.95 13.84 -5.62
CA ILE A 295 31.97 12.94 -5.08
C ILE A 295 32.21 11.95 -6.23
N GLU A 296 33.26 12.23 -7.00
CA GLU A 296 33.91 11.26 -7.87
C GLU A 296 35.35 11.10 -7.37
N ASP A 297 35.76 9.84 -7.45
CA ASP A 297 37.10 9.27 -7.48
C ASP A 297 37.97 9.31 -6.19
N ASP A 298 38.36 8.13 -5.71
CA ASP A 298 39.65 7.57 -6.16
C ASP A 298 39.86 6.10 -5.77
N GLU A 299 40.52 5.40 -6.70
CA GLU A 299 41.13 4.08 -6.62
C GLU A 299 41.94 3.83 -5.33
N VAL A 300 41.94 2.60 -4.80
CA VAL A 300 43.15 1.99 -4.21
C VAL A 300 43.19 0.45 -4.39
N ASP A 301 44.22 0.05 -5.15
CA ASP A 301 45.07 -1.15 -5.12
C ASP A 301 44.53 -2.59 -5.15
N VAL A 302 44.75 -3.19 -6.33
CA VAL A 302 45.07 -4.60 -6.55
C VAL A 302 46.51 -4.87 -6.11
N LYS A 303 46.72 -5.64 -5.03
CA LYS A 303 47.90 -6.52 -4.82
C LYS A 303 47.77 -7.37 -3.56
N LYS A 304 47.55 -8.68 -3.73
CA LYS A 304 48.44 -9.71 -3.14
C LYS A 304 48.20 -11.09 -3.75
N VAL A 305 49.28 -11.56 -4.37
CA VAL A 305 49.56 -12.87 -4.95
C VAL A 305 50.14 -13.79 -3.85
N LYS A 306 50.06 -15.11 -4.10
CA LYS A 306 50.53 -16.30 -3.34
C LYS A 306 49.49 -16.85 -2.36
N THR A 307 49.04 -18.09 -2.53
CA THR A 307 49.91 -19.27 -2.41
C THR A 307 49.42 -20.45 -3.26
N VAL A 308 50.33 -21.02 -4.05
CA VAL A 308 50.28 -22.36 -4.64
C VAL A 308 50.77 -23.34 -3.57
N VAL A 309 50.04 -24.41 -3.31
CA VAL A 309 50.62 -25.67 -2.83
C VAL A 309 49.94 -26.80 -3.59
N GLU A 310 50.69 -27.39 -4.51
CA GLU A 310 50.48 -28.77 -4.95
C GLU A 310 50.99 -29.71 -3.86
N LEU A 311 50.13 -30.65 -3.45
CA LEU A 311 50.38 -32.09 -3.32
C LEU A 311 49.03 -32.80 -3.24
#